data_AF-A0A2N5ZMS9-F1
#
_entry.id   AF-A0A2N5ZMS9-F1
#
_cell.length_a   1.000
_cell.length_b   1.000
_cell.length_c   1.000
_cell.angle_alpha   90.00
_cell.angle_beta   90.00
_cell.angle_gamma   90.00
#
_symmetry.space_group_name_H-M   'P 1'
#
loop_
_entity.id
_entity.type
_entity.pdbx_description
1 polymer ?
#
loop_
_entity_poly.entity_id
_entity_poly.type
_entity_poly.pdbx_seq_one_letter_code
_entity_poly.pdbx_strand_id
1 'polypeptide(L)'
;MLKLELKDLSIDKENADEILLGYSSESSYIELIDDSILKDRDIISINSSLYRFIKKNNLFQSISDITISDAPIKSVRLIPRFAVIVLSDSCYEGSAIDKSGLFITSHLEECGFYPDSAEIIPDEKKNLLSVYKQLLKENINLIITTGGTGLYNRDITPDTTRSFVEKEIWGIPQAIINYGLKKTPMAMLGRIFAGSIGRTLIINLPGSLKAVTEAFEVISPLRNGVLRHALEKLAGSKQKCGE
;
A
#
# COMPACT_ATOMS: atom_id res chain seq x y z
N MET A 1 8.35 -3.63 20.47
CA MET A 1 7.87 -3.95 19.11
C MET A 1 7.97 -5.47 18.94
N LEU A 2 6.85 -6.20 19.02
CA LEU A 2 6.82 -7.66 18.99
C LEU A 2 6.51 -8.15 17.55
N LYS A 3 7.39 -8.98 16.98
CA LYS A 3 7.21 -9.70 15.70
C LYS A 3 6.45 -11.01 15.96
N LEU A 4 5.41 -11.32 15.17
CA LEU A 4 4.56 -12.51 15.36
C LEU A 4 4.29 -13.24 14.02
N GLU A 5 5.08 -14.26 13.68
CA GLU A 5 4.84 -15.08 12.49
C GLU A 5 3.62 -16.01 12.64
N LEU A 6 2.68 -15.98 11.68
CA LEU A 6 1.48 -16.82 11.65
C LEU A 6 1.49 -17.75 10.43
N LYS A 7 1.72 -19.04 10.64
CA LYS A 7 1.42 -20.11 9.68
C LYS A 7 0.15 -20.85 10.15
N ASP A 8 -0.79 -20.99 9.24
CA ASP A 8 -2.02 -21.78 9.32
C ASP A 8 -3.16 -21.18 10.17
N LEU A 9 -4.09 -20.47 9.52
CA LEU A 9 -5.37 -20.07 10.12
C LEU A 9 -6.55 -20.43 9.19
N SER A 10 -7.53 -21.17 9.72
CA SER A 10 -8.87 -21.34 9.15
C SER A 10 -9.89 -20.74 10.13
N ILE A 11 -10.73 -19.80 9.66
CA ILE A 11 -11.70 -19.07 10.49
C ILE A 11 -13.10 -19.61 10.23
N ASP A 12 -13.75 -20.07 11.31
CA ASP A 12 -15.18 -20.37 11.36
C ASP A 12 -15.94 -19.17 11.94
N LYS A 13 -17.07 -18.81 11.34
CA LYS A 13 -17.73 -17.51 11.53
C LYS A 13 -18.64 -17.51 12.76
N GLU A 14 -18.43 -16.55 13.69
CA GLU A 14 -19.49 -15.72 14.30
C GLU A 14 -18.95 -14.86 15.47
N ASN A 15 -18.83 -13.52 15.27
CA ASN A 15 -19.08 -12.38 16.22
C ASN A 15 -18.00 -11.56 17.05
N ALA A 16 -17.01 -10.81 16.51
CA ALA A 16 -16.71 -9.41 16.97
C ALA A 16 -16.05 -8.48 15.93
N ASP A 17 -16.12 -7.16 16.06
CA ASP A 17 -16.20 -6.29 14.87
C ASP A 17 -14.96 -6.06 13.97
N GLU A 18 -13.69 -6.03 14.40
CA GLU A 18 -12.54 -5.95 13.45
C GLU A 18 -11.17 -6.28 14.09
N ILE A 19 -10.28 -6.99 13.37
CA ILE A 19 -8.84 -7.13 13.69
C ILE A 19 -8.02 -6.82 12.43
N LEU A 20 -6.95 -6.04 12.55
CA LEU A 20 -6.07 -5.66 11.43
C LEU A 20 -4.76 -6.49 11.44
N LEU A 21 -4.33 -7.01 10.27
CA LEU A 21 -3.09 -7.77 10.08
C LEU A 21 -2.20 -7.14 9.00
N GLY A 22 -0.92 -6.93 9.27
CA GLY A 22 0.10 -6.51 8.28
C GLY A 22 0.96 -7.69 7.79
N TYR A 23 1.52 -7.60 6.57
CA TYR A 23 2.33 -8.66 5.94
C TYR A 23 3.79 -8.22 5.72
N SER A 24 4.77 -8.93 6.28
CA SER A 24 6.19 -8.79 5.95
C SER A 24 6.84 -10.13 5.59
N SER A 25 7.91 -10.09 4.78
CA SER A 25 8.65 -11.25 4.23
C SER A 25 9.22 -12.21 5.27
N GLU A 26 9.26 -11.82 6.55
CA GLU A 26 9.77 -12.64 7.65
C GLU A 26 8.94 -12.54 8.94
N SER A 27 7.78 -11.88 8.91
CA SER A 27 6.86 -11.78 10.05
C SER A 27 5.51 -11.20 9.62
N SER A 28 4.43 -11.85 10.06
CA SER A 28 3.16 -11.16 10.19
C SER A 28 3.23 -10.25 11.43
N TYR A 29 2.46 -9.17 11.47
CA TYR A 29 2.27 -8.42 12.71
C TYR A 29 0.78 -8.08 12.84
N ILE A 30 0.30 -8.08 14.08
CA ILE A 30 -1.08 -7.72 14.44
C ILE A 30 -0.99 -6.34 15.08
N GLU A 31 -1.68 -5.36 14.50
CA GLU A 31 -1.87 -4.05 15.11
C GLU A 31 -3.34 -3.93 15.47
N LEU A 32 -3.62 -3.80 16.77
CA LEU A 32 -4.98 -3.63 17.28
C LEU A 32 -5.19 -2.13 17.47
N ILE A 33 -5.93 -1.51 16.56
CA ILE A 33 -6.34 -0.11 16.68
C ILE A 33 -7.85 -0.10 16.91
N ASP A 34 -8.24 0.25 18.13
CA ASP A 34 -9.61 0.68 18.42
C ASP A 34 -9.68 2.19 18.16
N ASP A 35 -10.59 2.63 17.30
CA ASP A 35 -10.83 4.05 17.03
C ASP A 35 -11.46 4.79 18.24
N SER A 36 -11.68 4.09 19.36
CA SER A 36 -12.00 4.69 20.64
C SER A 36 -10.87 4.50 21.66
N ILE A 37 -10.18 5.62 21.97
CA ILE A 37 -9.36 5.83 23.18
C ILE A 37 -7.93 5.28 23.11
N LEU A 38 -7.02 6.06 22.49
CA LEU A 38 -5.59 6.06 22.87
C LEU A 38 -5.35 7.14 23.94
N LYS A 39 -5.83 6.91 25.16
CA LYS A 39 -5.39 7.63 26.37
C LYS A 39 -5.40 6.68 27.57
N ASP A 40 -4.22 6.55 28.18
CA ASP A 40 -3.90 5.97 29.49
C ASP A 40 -4.28 4.50 29.74
N ARG A 41 -3.22 3.66 29.79
CA ARG A 41 -3.16 2.23 30.16
C ARG A 41 -3.82 1.28 29.15
N ASP A 42 -2.97 0.77 28.26
CA ASP A 42 -3.33 -0.10 27.14
C ASP A 42 -3.92 -1.44 27.62
N ILE A 43 -5.24 -1.59 27.50
CA ILE A 43 -5.94 -2.86 27.69
C ILE A 43 -6.22 -3.45 26.31
N ILE A 44 -5.48 -4.51 25.95
CA ILE A 44 -5.70 -5.26 24.72
C ILE A 44 -6.64 -6.43 25.00
N SER A 45 -7.76 -6.51 24.28
CA SER A 45 -8.70 -7.63 24.36
C SER A 45 -8.48 -8.64 23.23
N ILE A 46 -8.18 -9.89 23.58
CA ILE A 46 -8.03 -11.02 22.64
C ILE A 46 -8.92 -12.19 23.07
N ASN A 47 -9.46 -12.92 22.11
CA ASN A 47 -10.30 -14.08 22.41
C ASN A 47 -9.50 -15.31 22.86
N SER A 48 -10.20 -16.26 23.50
CA SER A 48 -9.61 -17.46 24.09
C SER A 48 -8.93 -18.39 23.08
N SER A 49 -9.34 -18.36 21.80
CA SER A 49 -8.71 -19.13 20.72
C SER A 49 -7.37 -18.51 20.28
N LEU A 50 -7.33 -17.20 20.06
CA LEU A 50 -6.11 -16.46 19.74
C LEU A 50 -5.13 -16.49 20.91
N TYR A 51 -5.61 -16.38 22.15
CA TYR A 51 -4.80 -16.57 23.36
C TYR A 51 -4.16 -17.96 23.43
N ARG A 52 -4.92 -19.04 23.17
CA ARG A 52 -4.36 -20.41 23.17
C ARG A 52 -3.30 -20.58 22.10
N PHE A 53 -3.51 -20.00 20.92
CA PHE A 53 -2.52 -20.02 19.85
C PHE A 53 -1.23 -19.27 20.24
N ILE A 54 -1.35 -18.04 20.76
CA ILE A 54 -0.22 -17.22 21.21
C ILE A 54 0.52 -17.93 22.36
N LYS A 55 -0.20 -18.55 23.29
CA LYS A 55 0.36 -19.33 24.41
C LYS A 55 1.09 -20.58 23.93
N LYS A 56 0.48 -21.36 23.03
CA LYS A 56 1.05 -22.59 22.47
C LYS A 56 2.35 -22.32 21.72
N ASN A 57 2.44 -21.17 21.05
CA ASN A 57 3.60 -20.78 20.26
C ASN A 57 4.56 -19.83 21.01
N ASN A 58 4.36 -19.63 22.32
CA ASN A 58 5.24 -18.87 23.22
C ASN A 58 5.48 -17.40 22.82
N LEU A 59 4.43 -16.76 22.29
CA LEU A 59 4.47 -15.48 21.60
C LEU A 59 4.30 -14.25 22.53
N PHE A 60 4.38 -14.41 23.86
CA PHE A 60 4.01 -13.40 24.89
C PHE A 60 5.15 -12.50 25.41
N GLN A 61 6.33 -12.49 24.81
CA GLN A 61 7.54 -12.01 25.49
C GLN A 61 7.63 -10.50 25.88
N SER A 62 6.60 -9.67 25.70
CA SER A 62 6.62 -8.29 26.24
C SER A 62 5.25 -7.65 26.58
N ILE A 63 4.18 -8.42 26.76
CA ILE A 63 2.86 -7.86 27.09
C ILE A 63 2.57 -8.15 28.56
N SER A 64 2.61 -7.12 29.41
CA SER A 64 2.44 -7.26 30.86
C SER A 64 0.97 -7.38 31.30
N ASP A 65 0.02 -6.92 30.48
CA ASP A 65 -1.39 -6.83 30.89
C ASP A 65 -2.33 -7.18 29.72
N ILE A 66 -2.92 -8.38 29.75
CA ILE A 66 -3.90 -8.83 28.76
C ILE A 66 -5.20 -9.14 29.50
N THR A 67 -6.29 -8.48 29.10
CA THR A 67 -7.63 -8.79 29.61
C THR A 67 -8.38 -9.58 28.55
N ILE A 68 -8.78 -10.82 28.89
CA ILE A 68 -9.42 -11.76 27.97
C ILE A 68 -10.90 -11.41 27.84
N SER A 69 -11.40 -11.29 26.61
CA SER A 69 -12.83 -11.22 26.30
C SER A 69 -13.21 -12.40 25.43
N ASP A 70 -14.31 -13.09 25.75
CA ASP A 70 -14.85 -14.17 24.92
C ASP A 70 -15.71 -13.66 23.75
N ALA A 71 -15.60 -12.36 23.40
CA ALA A 71 -16.19 -11.82 22.19
C ALA A 71 -15.47 -12.42 20.94
N PRO A 72 -16.20 -12.97 19.95
CA PRO A 72 -15.60 -13.60 18.77
C PRO A 72 -14.84 -12.65 17.80
N ILE A 73 -14.51 -13.00 16.55
CA ILE A 73 -13.86 -12.08 15.58
C ILE A 73 -14.63 -12.20 14.24
N LYS A 74 -15.13 -11.10 13.68
CA LYS A 74 -16.05 -10.96 12.51
C LYS A 74 -15.26 -10.70 11.25
N SER A 75 -14.17 -9.94 11.31
CA SER A 75 -13.32 -9.73 10.13
C SER A 75 -11.87 -9.45 10.49
N VAL A 76 -10.99 -9.98 9.64
CA VAL A 76 -9.56 -9.76 9.67
C VAL A 76 -9.22 -8.97 8.41
N ARG A 77 -8.75 -7.73 8.54
CA ARG A 77 -8.38 -6.89 7.39
C ARG A 77 -6.88 -6.80 7.24
N LEU A 78 -6.41 -7.02 6.02
CA LEU A 78 -5.01 -6.79 5.70
C LEU A 78 -4.76 -5.28 5.56
N ILE A 79 -3.80 -4.74 6.32
CA ILE A 79 -3.29 -3.39 6.08
C ILE A 79 -2.28 -3.49 4.93
N PRO A 80 -2.55 -2.90 3.77
CA PRO A 80 -1.59 -2.98 2.67
C PRO A 80 -0.37 -2.12 2.97
N ARG A 81 0.82 -2.71 2.80
CA ARG A 81 2.09 -1.99 2.81
C ARG A 81 2.31 -1.31 1.48
N PHE A 82 2.79 -0.07 1.54
CA PHE A 82 3.12 0.69 0.34
C PHE A 82 4.52 1.27 0.38
N ALA A 83 5.07 1.51 -0.81
CA ALA A 83 6.30 2.23 -1.02
C ALA A 83 6.09 3.35 -2.05
N VAL A 84 6.81 4.46 -1.85
CA VAL A 84 6.81 5.61 -2.76
C VAL A 84 8.19 5.78 -3.37
N ILE A 85 8.25 5.88 -4.70
CA ILE A 85 9.50 6.12 -5.43
C ILE A 85 9.40 7.41 -6.22
N VAL A 86 10.23 8.39 -5.88
CA VAL A 86 10.32 9.67 -6.57
C VAL A 86 11.45 9.58 -7.59
N LEU A 87 11.11 9.70 -8.88
CA LEU A 87 12.08 9.77 -9.96
C LEU A 87 12.29 11.24 -10.34
N SER A 88 13.45 11.77 -9.95
CA SER A 88 13.84 13.14 -10.23
C SER A 88 15.32 13.34 -9.95
N ASP A 89 16.08 13.65 -11.01
CA ASP A 89 17.49 14.04 -10.87
C ASP A 89 17.67 15.26 -9.94
N SER A 90 16.81 16.27 -10.08
CA SER A 90 16.91 17.50 -9.28
C SER A 90 16.59 17.28 -7.79
N CYS A 91 15.61 16.44 -7.46
CA CYS A 91 15.35 16.08 -6.07
C CYS A 91 16.47 15.19 -5.51
N TYR A 92 17.00 14.28 -6.33
CA TYR A 92 18.11 13.41 -5.94
C TYR A 92 19.41 14.19 -5.65
N GLU A 93 19.69 15.21 -6.46
CA GLU A 93 20.83 16.13 -6.28
C GLU A 93 20.61 17.16 -5.16
N GLY A 94 19.41 17.23 -4.58
CA GLY A 94 19.04 18.20 -3.54
C GLY A 94 18.81 19.63 -4.05
N SER A 95 18.69 19.83 -5.36
CA SER A 95 18.39 21.13 -5.96
C SER A 95 16.89 21.46 -5.99
N ALA A 96 16.03 20.48 -5.70
CA ALA A 96 14.59 20.64 -5.56
C ALA A 96 14.05 19.85 -4.35
N ILE A 97 12.91 20.30 -3.81
CA ILE A 97 12.20 19.60 -2.73
C ILE A 97 11.10 18.75 -3.34
N ASP A 98 11.08 17.46 -3.02
CA ASP A 98 9.98 16.59 -3.36
C ASP A 98 8.74 16.96 -2.55
N LYS A 99 7.69 17.42 -3.25
CA LYS A 99 6.37 17.68 -2.66
C LYS A 99 5.37 16.58 -2.98
N SER A 100 5.59 15.87 -4.09
CA SER A 100 4.66 14.89 -4.62
C SER A 100 4.74 13.59 -3.85
N GLY A 101 5.95 13.08 -3.59
CA GLY A 101 6.16 11.89 -2.77
C GLY A 101 5.70 12.12 -1.34
N LEU A 102 6.03 13.27 -0.73
CA LEU A 102 5.50 13.67 0.58
C LEU A 102 3.97 13.62 0.65
N PHE A 103 3.28 14.20 -0.34
CA PHE A 103 1.82 14.16 -0.40
C PHE A 103 1.30 12.73 -0.51
N ILE A 104 1.89 11.89 -1.38
CA ILE A 104 1.47 10.50 -1.57
C ILE A 104 1.58 9.71 -0.26
N THR A 105 2.72 9.85 0.43
CA THR A 105 2.98 9.16 1.69
C THR A 105 1.97 9.55 2.75
N SER A 106 1.83 10.86 3.04
CA SER A 106 0.89 11.33 4.05
C SER A 106 -0.55 10.94 3.73
N HIS A 107 -0.97 11.07 2.46
CA HIS A 107 -2.34 10.77 2.08
C HIS A 107 -2.69 9.27 2.16
N LEU A 108 -1.74 8.38 1.82
CA LEU A 108 -1.94 6.94 1.96
C LEU A 108 -1.95 6.49 3.43
N GLU A 109 -1.07 7.06 4.26
CA GLU A 109 -1.05 6.83 5.72
C GLU A 109 -2.37 7.24 6.36
N GLU A 110 -2.87 8.45 6.08
CA GLU A 110 -4.18 8.95 6.53
C GLU A 110 -5.32 8.03 6.11
N CYS A 111 -5.17 7.34 4.97
CA CYS A 111 -6.15 6.39 4.47
C CYS A 111 -5.97 4.97 5.02
N GLY A 112 -5.06 4.73 5.96
CA GLY A 112 -4.85 3.46 6.66
C GLY A 112 -4.01 2.45 5.87
N PHE A 113 -3.04 2.92 5.09
CA PHE A 113 -1.99 2.09 4.50
C PHE A 113 -0.72 2.17 5.35
N TYR A 114 0.08 1.10 5.37
CA TYR A 114 1.31 1.08 6.16
C TYR A 114 2.51 1.53 5.30
N PRO A 115 3.23 2.59 5.67
CA PRO A 115 4.38 3.08 4.93
C PRO A 115 5.58 2.16 5.17
N ASP A 116 6.20 1.66 4.11
CA ASP A 116 7.40 0.85 4.21
C ASP A 116 8.67 1.64 3.85
N SER A 117 8.63 2.33 2.72
CA SER A 117 9.72 3.20 2.30
C SER A 117 9.24 4.34 1.40
N ALA A 118 9.98 5.44 1.45
CA ALA A 118 9.88 6.54 0.51
C ALA A 118 11.30 6.88 0.04
N GLU A 119 11.59 6.65 -1.24
CA GLU A 119 12.93 6.79 -1.81
C GLU A 119 12.94 7.79 -2.97
N ILE A 120 13.94 8.66 -3.01
CA ILE A 120 14.23 9.53 -4.16
C ILE A 120 15.39 8.91 -4.92
N ILE A 121 15.21 8.68 -6.22
CA ILE A 121 16.21 8.08 -7.11
C ILE A 121 16.37 8.92 -8.39
N PRO A 122 17.53 8.85 -9.06
CA PRO A 122 17.71 9.47 -10.37
C PRO A 122 16.83 8.80 -11.43
N ASP A 123 16.60 9.49 -12.55
CA ASP A 123 15.80 9.04 -13.70
C ASP A 123 16.53 7.94 -14.53
N GLU A 124 16.92 6.85 -13.84
CA GLU A 124 17.74 5.76 -14.38
C GLU A 124 17.01 4.41 -14.28
N LYS A 125 16.88 3.74 -15.44
CA LYS A 125 16.20 2.43 -15.55
C LYS A 125 16.77 1.39 -14.58
N LYS A 126 18.10 1.34 -14.43
CA LYS A 126 18.76 0.37 -13.56
C LYS A 126 18.39 0.57 -12.09
N ASN A 127 18.34 1.83 -11.64
CA ASN A 127 17.97 2.19 -10.28
C ASN A 127 16.52 1.79 -9.99
N LEU A 128 15.58 2.18 -10.86
CA LEU A 128 14.17 1.84 -10.70
C LEU A 128 13.92 0.32 -10.65
N LEU A 129 14.54 -0.45 -11.55
CA LEU A 129 14.43 -1.91 -11.54
C LEU A 129 15.05 -2.55 -10.30
N SER A 130 16.12 -1.95 -9.74
CA SER A 130 16.74 -2.44 -8.51
C SER A 130 15.79 -2.28 -7.32
N VAL A 131 15.21 -1.08 -7.17
CA VAL A 131 14.25 -0.78 -6.10
C VAL A 131 13.01 -1.67 -6.23
N TYR A 132 12.42 -1.79 -7.42
CA TYR A 132 11.30 -2.70 -7.63
C TYR A 132 11.59 -4.14 -7.20
N LYS A 133 12.75 -4.70 -7.59
CA LYS A 133 13.14 -6.06 -7.19
C LYS A 133 13.31 -6.20 -5.68
N GLN A 134 13.83 -5.18 -5.00
CA GLN A 134 13.94 -5.19 -3.55
C GLN A 134 12.55 -5.20 -2.90
N LEU A 135 11.68 -4.27 -3.29
CA LEU A 135 10.33 -4.16 -2.73
C LEU A 135 9.47 -5.42 -2.97
N LEU A 136 9.67 -6.11 -4.11
CA LEU A 136 9.03 -7.41 -4.35
C LEU A 136 9.52 -8.50 -3.38
N LYS A 137 10.82 -8.54 -3.06
CA LYS A 137 11.36 -9.49 -2.06
C LYS A 137 10.79 -9.21 -0.66
N GLU A 138 10.52 -7.95 -0.37
CA GLU A 138 9.92 -7.49 0.89
C GLU A 138 8.40 -7.67 0.93
N ASN A 139 7.79 -8.20 -0.15
CA ASN A 139 6.34 -8.43 -0.31
C ASN A 139 5.48 -7.17 -0.19
N ILE A 140 5.95 -6.04 -0.73
CA ILE A 140 5.17 -4.80 -0.81
C ILE A 140 3.90 -4.99 -1.62
N ASN A 141 2.79 -4.43 -1.14
CA ASN A 141 1.49 -4.58 -1.79
C ASN A 141 1.25 -3.50 -2.85
N LEU A 142 1.65 -2.26 -2.57
CA LEU A 142 1.45 -1.11 -3.44
C LEU A 142 2.76 -0.35 -3.65
N ILE A 143 3.14 -0.13 -4.90
CA ILE A 143 4.24 0.77 -5.26
C ILE A 143 3.66 1.93 -6.05
N ILE A 144 3.82 3.15 -5.54
CA ILE A 144 3.50 4.36 -6.28
C ILE A 144 4.81 5.02 -6.69
N THR A 145 4.98 5.30 -7.98
CA THR A 145 6.06 6.17 -8.43
C THR A 145 5.54 7.54 -8.80
N THR A 146 6.35 8.57 -8.66
CA THR A 146 6.05 9.93 -9.12
C THR A 146 7.25 10.49 -9.87
N GLY A 147 7.02 11.00 -11.09
CA GLY A 147 8.09 11.54 -11.95
C GLY A 147 8.53 10.59 -13.07
N GLY A 148 9.29 11.13 -14.02
CA GLY A 148 9.79 10.40 -15.19
C GLY A 148 8.70 9.90 -16.17
N THR A 149 7.50 10.51 -16.19
CA THR A 149 6.35 10.11 -17.03
C THR A 149 6.03 11.06 -18.18
N GLY A 150 6.88 12.05 -18.44
CA GLY A 150 6.72 13.00 -19.55
C GLY A 150 7.22 12.47 -20.90
N LEU A 151 7.48 13.40 -21.82
CA LEU A 151 7.97 13.13 -23.18
C LEU A 151 9.49 13.34 -23.33
N TYR A 152 10.17 13.78 -22.27
CA TYR A 152 11.60 14.02 -22.32
C TYR A 152 12.37 12.71 -22.42
N ASN A 153 13.60 12.74 -22.95
CA ASN A 153 14.39 11.53 -23.17
C ASN A 153 14.73 10.76 -21.87
N ARG A 154 14.74 11.45 -20.73
CA ARG A 154 14.91 10.87 -19.40
C ARG A 154 13.62 10.39 -18.74
N ASP A 155 12.45 10.67 -19.32
CA ASP A 155 11.17 10.17 -18.83
C ASP A 155 11.00 8.66 -19.16
N ILE A 156 11.61 7.82 -18.33
CA ILE A 156 11.76 6.37 -18.52
C ILE A 156 10.84 5.52 -17.63
N THR A 157 10.11 6.13 -16.69
CA THR A 157 9.35 5.42 -15.65
C THR A 157 8.30 4.47 -16.24
N PRO A 158 7.46 4.89 -17.21
CA PRO A 158 6.41 4.03 -17.76
C PRO A 158 6.97 2.85 -18.56
N ASP A 159 7.99 3.06 -19.39
CA ASP A 159 8.57 1.99 -20.21
C ASP A 159 9.29 0.96 -19.35
N THR A 160 10.00 1.45 -18.33
CA THR A 160 10.70 0.58 -17.37
C THR A 160 9.69 -0.27 -16.62
N THR A 161 8.62 0.34 -16.10
CA THR A 161 7.56 -0.38 -15.37
C THR A 161 6.82 -1.36 -16.27
N ARG A 162 6.46 -0.97 -17.50
CA ARG A 162 5.82 -1.86 -18.48
C ARG A 162 6.66 -3.10 -18.77
N SER A 163 7.99 -2.96 -18.85
CA SER A 163 8.90 -4.10 -19.06
C SER A 163 9.06 -5.01 -17.83
N PHE A 164 8.55 -4.59 -16.67
CA PHE A 164 8.73 -5.28 -15.39
C PHE A 164 7.48 -6.00 -14.89
N VAL A 165 6.29 -5.48 -15.18
CA VAL A 165 5.03 -6.06 -14.69
C VAL A 165 4.58 -7.29 -15.49
N GLU A 166 3.80 -8.17 -14.86
CA GLU A 166 3.23 -9.36 -15.51
C GLU A 166 1.88 -9.07 -16.17
N LYS A 167 1.11 -8.14 -15.60
CA LYS A 167 -0.23 -7.75 -16.10
C LYS A 167 -0.33 -6.24 -16.15
N GLU A 168 -0.65 -5.70 -17.32
CA GLU A 168 -0.94 -4.28 -17.51
C GLU A 168 -2.38 -3.96 -17.10
N ILE A 169 -2.59 -2.82 -16.43
CA ILE A 169 -3.90 -2.34 -16.00
C ILE A 169 -4.19 -1.02 -16.72
N TRP A 170 -5.01 -1.11 -17.76
CA TRP A 170 -5.28 0.01 -18.66
C TRP A 170 -6.28 1.02 -18.08
N GLY A 171 -7.21 0.53 -17.24
CA GLY A 171 -8.30 1.33 -16.71
C GLY A 171 -7.85 2.44 -15.76
N ILE A 172 -6.82 2.21 -14.94
CA ILE A 172 -6.30 3.21 -14.00
C ILE A 172 -5.72 4.42 -14.75
N PRO A 173 -4.74 4.27 -15.67
CA PRO A 173 -4.25 5.38 -16.47
C PRO A 173 -5.35 6.09 -17.26
N GLN A 174 -6.26 5.34 -17.89
CA GLN A 174 -7.36 5.93 -18.66
C GLN A 174 -8.28 6.79 -17.78
N ALA A 175 -8.63 6.33 -16.58
CA ALA A 175 -9.47 7.09 -15.67
C ALA A 175 -8.80 8.38 -15.21
N ILE A 176 -7.51 8.32 -14.85
CA ILE A 176 -6.74 9.51 -14.44
C ILE A 176 -6.61 10.50 -15.61
N ILE A 177 -6.26 10.03 -16.81
CA ILE A 177 -6.14 10.89 -18.00
C ILE A 177 -7.50 11.51 -18.34
N ASN A 178 -8.58 10.72 -18.40
CA ASN A 178 -9.92 11.23 -18.68
C ASN A 178 -10.37 12.29 -17.67
N TYR A 179 -10.02 12.11 -16.40
CA TYR A 179 -10.28 13.11 -15.38
C TYR A 179 -9.46 14.39 -15.61
N GLY A 180 -8.16 14.26 -15.87
CA GLY A 180 -7.28 15.38 -16.20
C GLY A 180 -7.69 16.14 -17.45
N LEU A 181 -8.24 15.47 -18.46
CA LEU A 181 -8.73 16.09 -19.70
C LEU A 181 -9.90 17.05 -19.47
N LYS A 182 -10.67 16.88 -18.40
CA LYS A 182 -11.71 17.84 -18.00
C LYS A 182 -11.12 19.16 -17.50
N LYS A 183 -9.86 19.15 -17.06
CA LYS A 183 -9.15 20.30 -16.49
C LYS A 183 -8.16 20.92 -17.47
N THR A 184 -7.50 20.11 -18.30
CA THR A 184 -6.50 20.59 -19.26
C THR A 184 -6.30 19.62 -20.43
N PRO A 185 -6.19 20.11 -21.69
CA PRO A 185 -5.86 19.25 -22.82
C PRO A 185 -4.44 18.66 -22.74
N MET A 186 -3.54 19.26 -21.95
CA MET A 186 -2.17 18.76 -21.76
C MET A 186 -2.13 17.37 -21.10
N ALA A 187 -3.21 16.94 -20.44
CA ALA A 187 -3.32 15.60 -19.89
C ALA A 187 -3.18 14.49 -20.97
N MET A 188 -3.46 14.80 -22.26
CA MET A 188 -3.25 13.87 -23.37
C MET A 188 -1.80 13.41 -23.54
N LEU A 189 -0.82 14.18 -23.03
CA LEU A 189 0.60 13.86 -23.15
C LEU A 189 1.12 12.97 -22.01
N GLY A 190 0.30 12.73 -20.99
CA GLY A 190 0.68 11.94 -19.83
C GLY A 190 0.89 10.48 -20.18
N ARG A 191 2.07 9.93 -19.87
CA ARG A 191 2.39 8.50 -20.08
C ARG A 191 2.19 7.69 -18.79
N ILE A 192 1.12 7.99 -18.05
CA ILE A 192 0.75 7.26 -16.82
C ILE A 192 0.63 5.77 -17.14
N PHE A 193 1.11 4.93 -16.24
CA PHE A 193 1.09 3.48 -16.40
C PHE A 193 0.67 2.81 -15.09
N ALA A 194 -0.03 1.68 -15.19
CA ALA A 194 -0.31 0.84 -14.04
C ALA A 194 -0.22 -0.64 -14.45
N GLY A 195 0.22 -1.47 -13.52
CA GLY A 195 0.28 -2.91 -13.72
C GLY A 195 0.52 -3.65 -12.42
N SER A 196 0.53 -4.97 -12.48
CA SER A 196 0.79 -5.82 -11.33
C SER A 196 1.79 -6.92 -11.63
N ILE A 197 2.52 -7.35 -10.61
CA ILE A 197 3.42 -8.50 -10.62
C ILE A 197 3.23 -9.27 -9.32
N GLY A 198 2.90 -10.56 -9.41
CA GLY A 198 2.51 -11.36 -8.25
C GLY A 198 1.35 -10.72 -7.47
N ARG A 199 1.62 -10.27 -6.23
CA ARG A 199 0.64 -9.63 -5.34
C ARG A 199 0.83 -8.11 -5.22
N THR A 200 1.69 -7.53 -6.03
CA THR A 200 2.06 -6.11 -5.96
C THR A 200 1.40 -5.33 -7.08
N LEU A 201 0.71 -4.24 -6.74
CA LEU A 201 0.21 -3.24 -7.66
C LEU A 201 1.26 -2.13 -7.81
N ILE A 202 1.56 -1.72 -9.05
CA ILE A 202 2.47 -0.62 -9.36
C ILE A 202 1.72 0.43 -10.18
N ILE A 203 1.78 1.70 -9.77
CA ILE A 203 1.17 2.83 -10.48
C ILE A 203 2.21 3.95 -10.64
N ASN A 204 2.43 4.38 -11.88
CA ASN A 204 3.31 5.50 -12.20
C ASN A 204 2.49 6.78 -12.37
N LEU A 205 2.65 7.72 -11.45
CA LEU A 205 1.98 9.03 -11.46
C LEU A 205 2.90 10.13 -12.02
N PRO A 206 2.33 11.24 -12.50
CA PRO A 206 3.10 12.40 -12.94
C PRO A 206 3.93 13.02 -11.81
N GLY A 207 5.00 13.75 -12.15
CA GLY A 207 5.89 14.35 -11.13
C GLY A 207 5.32 15.58 -10.40
N SER A 208 4.32 16.27 -10.97
CA SER A 208 3.79 17.50 -10.36
C SER A 208 2.76 17.20 -9.27
N LEU A 209 2.85 17.90 -8.13
CA LEU A 209 1.93 17.75 -7.00
C LEU A 209 0.47 17.89 -7.43
N LYS A 210 0.15 18.88 -8.27
CA LYS A 210 -1.19 19.09 -8.80
C LYS A 210 -1.73 17.83 -9.48
N ALA A 211 -0.98 17.27 -10.43
CA ALA A 211 -1.43 16.10 -11.17
C ALA A 211 -1.54 14.84 -10.29
N VAL A 212 -0.67 14.71 -9.29
CA VAL A 212 -0.76 13.63 -8.29
C VAL A 212 -2.03 13.77 -7.46
N THR A 213 -2.32 14.95 -6.91
CA THR A 213 -3.56 15.20 -6.16
C THR A 213 -4.79 14.88 -7.00
N GLU A 214 -4.81 15.32 -8.26
CA GLU A 214 -5.91 15.01 -9.20
C GLU A 214 -6.03 13.51 -9.49
N ALA A 215 -4.91 12.78 -9.54
CA ALA A 215 -4.95 11.33 -9.70
C ALA A 215 -5.60 10.65 -8.48
N PHE A 216 -5.28 11.08 -7.25
CA PHE A 216 -5.87 10.51 -6.02
C PHE A 216 -7.36 10.80 -5.85
N GLU A 217 -7.91 11.82 -6.51
CA GLU A 217 -9.36 12.01 -6.63
C GLU A 217 -10.02 10.87 -7.43
N VAL A 218 -9.28 10.19 -8.29
CA VAL A 218 -9.74 9.09 -9.15
C VAL A 218 -9.42 7.73 -8.55
N ILE A 219 -8.17 7.50 -8.15
CA ILE A 219 -7.69 6.22 -7.59
C ILE A 219 -7.92 6.13 -6.08
N SER A 220 -9.10 6.54 -5.61
CA SER A 220 -9.40 6.75 -4.19
C SER A 220 -8.83 5.62 -3.29
N PRO A 221 -7.98 5.96 -2.29
CA PRO A 221 -7.43 5.03 -1.30
C PRO A 221 -8.38 4.74 -0.13
N LEU A 222 -9.57 5.36 -0.11
CA LEU A 222 -10.54 5.19 0.97
C LEU A 222 -10.98 3.72 1.12
N ARG A 223 -11.66 3.42 2.24
CA ARG A 223 -12.04 2.06 2.65
C ARG A 223 -12.72 1.21 1.55
N ASN A 224 -13.58 1.84 0.74
CA ASN A 224 -14.30 1.20 -0.38
C ASN A 224 -13.76 1.65 -1.75
N GLY A 225 -12.54 2.17 -1.75
CA GLY A 225 -11.88 2.75 -2.92
C GLY A 225 -11.23 1.70 -3.81
N VAL A 226 -10.90 2.12 -5.02
CA VAL A 226 -10.36 1.27 -6.10
C VAL A 226 -9.05 0.60 -5.68
N LEU A 227 -8.18 1.31 -4.96
CA LEU A 227 -6.88 0.77 -4.56
C LEU A 227 -7.03 -0.41 -3.60
N ARG A 228 -7.88 -0.29 -2.57
CA ARG A 228 -8.10 -1.38 -1.62
C ARG A 228 -8.70 -2.61 -2.30
N HIS A 229 -9.72 -2.41 -3.14
CA HIS A 229 -10.31 -3.51 -3.89
C HIS A 229 -9.29 -4.22 -4.79
N ALA A 230 -8.44 -3.47 -5.51
CA ALA A 230 -7.41 -4.04 -6.36
C ALA A 230 -6.41 -4.89 -5.55
N LEU A 231 -5.97 -4.41 -4.38
CA LEU A 231 -5.03 -5.11 -3.51
C LEU A 231 -5.65 -6.36 -2.87
N GLU A 232 -6.91 -6.31 -2.47
CA GLU A 232 -7.64 -7.48 -1.98
C GLU A 232 -7.71 -8.58 -3.04
N LYS A 233 -7.97 -8.21 -4.31
CA LYS A 233 -7.98 -9.15 -5.44
C LYS A 233 -6.61 -9.78 -5.69
N LEU A 234 -5.56 -8.97 -5.66
CA LEU A 234 -4.18 -9.44 -5.80
C LEU A 234 -3.76 -10.34 -4.63
N ALA A 235 -4.27 -10.09 -3.42
CA ALA A 235 -4.08 -10.97 -2.26
C ALA A 235 -4.86 -12.30 -2.37
N GLY A 236 -5.76 -12.45 -3.35
CA GLY A 236 -6.55 -13.66 -3.59
C GLY A 236 -7.95 -13.65 -2.96
N SER A 237 -8.50 -12.48 -2.61
CA SER A 237 -9.85 -12.38 -2.07
C SER A 237 -10.91 -12.81 -3.12
N LYS A 238 -11.87 -13.63 -2.71
CA LYS A 238 -12.97 -14.13 -3.56
C LYS A 238 -14.19 -13.20 -3.59
N GLN A 239 -14.08 -11.97 -3.09
CA GLN A 239 -15.21 -11.03 -3.06
C GLN A 239 -15.70 -10.79 -4.50
N LYS A 240 -17.00 -10.83 -4.78
CA LYS A 240 -17.49 -10.66 -6.16
C LYS A 240 -17.28 -9.20 -6.61
N CYS A 241 -16.98 -9.00 -7.91
CA CYS A 241 -16.97 -7.65 -8.48
C CYS A 241 -18.41 -7.24 -8.83
N GLY A 242 -18.87 -6.09 -8.34
CA GLY A 242 -20.11 -5.44 -8.81
C GLY A 242 -21.40 -5.78 -8.04
N GLU A 243 -21.33 -6.00 -6.73
CA GLU A 243 -22.50 -5.96 -5.84
C GLU A 243 -22.55 -4.61 -5.10
#